data_AF-M0G265-F1
#
_entry.id   AF-M0G265-F1
#
_cell.length_a   1.000
_cell.length_b   1.000
_cell.length_c   1.000
_cell.angle_alpha   90.00
_cell.angle_beta   90.00
_cell.angle_gamma   90.00
#
_symmetry.space_group_name_H-M   'P 1'
#
loop_
_entity.id
_entity.type
_entity.pdbx_description
1 polymer ?
#
loop_
_entity_poly.entity_id
_entity_poly.type
_entity_poly.pdbx_seq_one_letter_code
_entity_poly.pdbx_strand_id
1 'polypeptide(L)'
;MRSRTLALVTLALLVALAGLPVGIAPAEARPPPEAVCGVCGEAFEEAGDAAGVPLTVESSTLRVRVGDDGVGTWTARVELDDDSAATFRENPEQLDRVVRGTFDDYRVFTDDRRRLETRMDGDTAVVTFEVPEMASRGYGDVLVVDYFHDDGVRGTVYVDADRFTVTGPEGSSLLTAPAETRTNGTAAVWSAADEGASSIGSQTYLTFGPDAGLATTAAAYASLAADSGPGVLTNLAWVAVVPTLVLIVGVLLVRQFDRRFDDERGARRFGPPVAALGVMWGLCLLVVQAFSGSAAAVAWLLALQLVALGVVSAARPEALGFRRLVAAAVGPQVALAVATAISMPGANPWVSFSAFALATAIVLFLPLGYAARRGGSTRLLSLAIVAAPTAFALPMVPVGGYGVLFVGVLLVVWVLVTLATGSLVYRLGWALGGRTGDRRPSGGTTDAAT
;
A
#
# COMPACT_ATOMS: atom_id res chain seq x y z
N MET A 1 21.25 -39.37 5.09
CA MET A 1 22.07 -38.33 4.42
C MET A 1 21.27 -37.09 4.02
N ARG A 2 20.08 -37.21 3.39
CA ARG A 2 19.22 -36.07 2.98
C ARG A 2 18.83 -35.06 4.08
N SER A 3 18.69 -35.47 5.35
CA SER A 3 18.27 -34.58 6.44
C SER A 3 19.39 -33.68 6.98
N ARG A 4 20.64 -34.15 6.93
CA ARG A 4 21.82 -33.37 7.34
C ARG A 4 22.15 -32.30 6.32
N THR A 5 22.05 -32.62 5.03
CA THR A 5 22.20 -31.65 3.93
C THR A 5 21.11 -30.60 3.96
N LEU A 6 19.85 -30.98 4.23
CA LEU A 6 18.76 -30.00 4.40
C LEU A 6 19.01 -29.09 5.61
N ALA A 7 19.33 -29.63 6.78
CA ALA A 7 19.58 -28.83 7.98
C ALA A 7 20.78 -27.88 7.82
N LEU A 8 21.84 -28.31 7.13
CA LEU A 8 23.00 -27.46 6.81
C LEU A 8 22.63 -26.36 5.82
N VAL A 9 21.82 -26.65 4.80
CA VAL A 9 21.31 -25.65 3.86
C VAL A 9 20.40 -24.65 4.57
N THR A 10 19.52 -25.09 5.48
CA THR A 10 18.65 -24.20 6.25
C THR A 10 19.45 -23.31 7.21
N LEU A 11 20.47 -23.86 7.87
CA LEU A 11 21.35 -23.10 8.76
C LEU A 11 22.18 -22.10 7.96
N ALA A 12 22.73 -22.50 6.81
CA ALA A 12 23.47 -21.60 5.93
C ALA A 12 22.57 -20.48 5.38
N LEU A 13 21.30 -20.76 5.07
CA LEU A 13 20.33 -19.75 4.64
C LEU A 13 19.96 -18.78 5.78
N LEU A 14 19.80 -19.28 7.02
CA LEU A 14 19.53 -18.47 8.20
C LEU A 14 20.72 -17.58 8.57
N VAL A 15 21.95 -18.09 8.44
CA VAL A 15 23.19 -17.31 8.66
C VAL A 15 23.39 -16.29 7.54
N ALA A 16 23.08 -16.64 6.29
CA ALA A 16 23.07 -15.68 5.19
C ALA A 16 22.00 -14.60 5.37
N LEU A 17 20.82 -14.94 5.92
CA LEU A 17 19.78 -13.97 6.27
C LEU A 17 20.18 -13.07 7.45
N ALA A 18 20.86 -13.62 8.46
CA ALA A 18 21.33 -12.87 9.62
C ALA A 18 22.55 -11.99 9.30
N GLY A 19 23.31 -12.32 8.26
CA GLY A 19 24.43 -11.55 7.73
C GLY A 19 24.04 -10.51 6.69
N LEU A 20 22.76 -10.43 6.28
CA LEU A 20 22.28 -9.29 5.51
C LEU A 20 22.47 -8.05 6.38
N PRO A 21 23.23 -7.04 5.94
CA PRO A 21 23.37 -5.82 6.71
C PRO A 21 21.98 -5.27 6.93
N VAL A 22 21.58 -5.11 8.20
CA VAL A 22 20.51 -4.18 8.57
C VAL A 22 21.07 -2.83 8.19
N GLY A 23 20.88 -2.45 6.93
CA GLY A 23 21.14 -1.12 6.45
C GLY A 23 20.21 -0.22 7.24
N ILE A 24 20.71 0.31 8.35
CA ILE A 24 20.16 1.51 8.95
C ILE A 24 20.50 2.57 7.93
N ALA A 25 19.67 2.69 6.89
CA ALA A 25 19.73 3.86 6.03
C ALA A 25 19.65 5.05 6.98
N PRO A 26 20.56 6.04 6.85
CA PRO A 26 20.42 7.25 7.64
C PRO A 26 18.98 7.73 7.47
N ALA A 27 18.37 8.19 8.56
CA ALA A 27 17.13 8.93 8.44
C ALA A 27 17.45 10.12 7.53
N GLU A 28 17.20 9.97 6.24
CA GLU A 28 17.31 11.03 5.27
C GLU A 28 16.33 12.08 5.78
N ALA A 29 16.89 13.14 6.35
CA ALA A 29 16.12 14.30 6.73
C ALA A 29 15.43 14.72 5.44
N ARG A 30 14.11 14.52 5.38
CA ARG A 30 13.34 14.90 4.20
C ARG A 30 13.72 16.34 3.84
N PRO A 31 13.98 16.64 2.56
CA PRO A 31 14.20 18.00 2.15
C PRO A 31 13.04 18.88 2.67
N PRO A 32 13.32 20.11 3.11
CA PRO A 32 12.28 21.00 3.59
C PRO A 32 11.23 21.21 2.50
N PRO A 33 9.96 21.44 2.88
CA PRO A 33 8.87 21.59 1.93
C PRO A 33 9.08 22.81 1.03
N GLU A 34 8.56 22.74 -0.19
CA GLU A 34 8.75 23.75 -1.24
C GLU A 34 7.40 24.28 -1.74
N ALA A 35 7.32 25.61 -1.95
CA ALA A 35 6.14 26.25 -2.50
C ALA A 35 5.99 25.90 -3.98
N VAL A 36 4.79 25.45 -4.38
CA VAL A 36 4.46 25.19 -5.78
C VAL A 36 4.52 26.46 -6.63
N CYS A 37 4.24 27.62 -6.02
CA CYS A 37 4.29 28.92 -6.67
C CYS A 37 5.26 29.83 -5.92
N GLY A 38 6.39 30.18 -6.54
CA GLY A 38 7.36 31.08 -5.92
C GLY A 38 6.88 32.52 -5.79
N VAL A 39 5.97 32.95 -6.66
CA VAL A 39 5.52 34.36 -6.74
C VAL A 39 4.18 34.63 -6.07
N CYS A 40 3.57 33.64 -5.42
CA CYS A 40 2.19 33.71 -4.94
C CYS A 40 2.04 34.08 -3.46
N GLY A 41 3.15 34.27 -2.74
CA GLY A 41 3.16 34.49 -1.29
C GLY A 41 4.49 35.07 -0.80
N GLU A 42 4.90 34.66 0.40
CA GLU A 42 5.96 35.31 1.20
C GLU A 42 7.29 35.49 0.45
N ALA A 43 7.70 34.51 -0.36
CA ALA A 43 8.95 34.59 -1.12
C ALA A 43 8.97 35.74 -2.15
N PHE A 44 7.80 36.14 -2.66
CA PHE A 44 7.67 37.29 -3.56
C PHE A 44 7.78 38.61 -2.82
N GLU A 45 7.13 38.69 -1.65
CA GLU A 45 7.16 39.86 -0.76
C GLU A 45 8.59 40.13 -0.28
N GLU A 46 9.28 39.10 0.18
CA GLU A 46 10.67 39.22 0.63
C GLU A 46 11.64 39.61 -0.52
N ALA A 47 11.42 39.10 -1.73
CA ALA A 47 12.19 39.51 -2.91
C ALA A 47 11.92 40.97 -3.30
N GLY A 48 10.68 41.43 -3.12
CA GLY A 48 10.30 42.83 -3.27
C GLY A 48 11.06 43.73 -2.30
N ASP A 49 11.03 43.39 -1.01
CA ASP A 49 11.74 44.11 0.05
C ASP A 49 13.25 44.18 -0.23
N ALA A 50 13.86 43.07 -0.65
CA ALA A 50 15.27 43.03 -1.04
C ALA A 50 15.59 43.94 -2.24
N ALA A 51 14.64 44.11 -3.15
CA ALA A 51 14.74 45.01 -4.29
C ALA A 51 14.32 46.47 -3.98
N GLY A 52 13.94 46.77 -2.73
CA GLY A 52 13.51 48.08 -2.27
C GLY A 52 12.07 48.46 -2.68
N VAL A 53 11.23 47.48 -2.99
CA VAL A 53 9.79 47.65 -3.28
C VAL A 53 9.01 46.85 -2.24
N PRO A 54 8.49 47.50 -1.18
CA PRO A 54 7.70 46.81 -0.16
C PRO A 54 6.36 46.42 -0.77
N LEU A 55 6.27 45.17 -1.25
CA LEU A 55 5.09 44.65 -1.93
C LEU A 55 4.30 43.71 -1.03
N THR A 56 2.98 43.80 -1.14
CA THR A 56 2.05 42.91 -0.44
C THR A 56 1.21 42.14 -1.45
N VAL A 57 1.08 40.83 -1.26
CA VAL A 57 0.21 39.98 -2.05
C VAL A 57 -1.17 39.91 -1.39
N GLU A 58 -2.20 40.42 -2.05
CA GLU A 58 -3.58 40.41 -1.53
C GLU A 58 -4.30 39.10 -1.85
N SER A 59 -4.11 38.58 -3.06
CA SER A 59 -4.68 37.32 -3.52
C SER A 59 -3.83 36.68 -4.61
N SER A 60 -3.86 35.35 -4.72
CA SER A 60 -3.05 34.66 -5.73
C SER A 60 -3.71 33.41 -6.30
N THR A 61 -3.60 33.25 -7.62
CA THR A 61 -4.07 32.05 -8.32
C THR A 61 -3.01 31.51 -9.27
N LEU A 62 -2.78 30.21 -9.18
CA LEU A 62 -1.87 29.49 -10.07
C LEU A 62 -2.66 28.55 -10.98
N ARG A 63 -2.45 28.68 -12.30
CA ARG A 63 -2.99 27.76 -13.29
C ARG A 63 -1.86 27.10 -14.06
N VAL A 64 -1.96 25.80 -14.24
CA VAL A 64 -1.05 25.03 -15.07
C VAL A 64 -1.84 24.30 -16.14
N ARG A 65 -1.46 24.51 -17.39
CA ARG A 65 -2.03 23.83 -18.55
C ARG A 65 -0.98 22.93 -19.15
N VAL A 66 -1.25 21.63 -19.19
CA VAL A 66 -0.37 20.64 -19.80
C VAL A 66 -0.73 20.48 -21.28
N GLY A 67 0.26 20.64 -22.15
CA GLY A 67 0.13 20.45 -23.60
C GLY A 67 0.25 18.98 -24.02
N ASP A 68 -0.14 18.68 -25.26
CA ASP A 68 -0.02 17.34 -25.88
C ASP A 68 1.44 16.88 -26.07
N ASP A 69 2.37 17.83 -25.99
CA ASP A 69 3.82 17.65 -26.03
C ASP A 69 4.43 17.39 -24.65
N GLY A 70 3.61 17.40 -23.59
CA GLY A 70 4.06 17.22 -22.21
C GLY A 70 4.65 18.47 -21.57
N VAL A 71 4.60 19.63 -22.25
CA VAL A 71 5.04 20.90 -21.68
C VAL A 71 3.94 21.45 -20.79
N GLY A 72 4.29 21.84 -19.57
CA GLY A 72 3.40 22.57 -18.67
C GLY A 72 3.56 24.07 -18.86
N THR A 73 2.49 24.77 -19.23
CA THR A 73 2.44 26.24 -19.20
C THR A 73 1.87 26.68 -17.85
N TRP A 74 2.69 27.37 -17.07
CA TRP A 74 2.36 27.88 -15.75
C TRP A 74 1.97 29.35 -15.87
N THR A 75 0.90 29.75 -15.21
CA THR A 75 0.43 31.14 -15.16
C THR A 75 0.00 31.47 -13.75
N ALA A 76 0.82 32.26 -13.07
CA ALA A 76 0.48 32.87 -11.80
C ALA A 76 -0.18 34.23 -12.05
N ARG A 77 -1.27 34.49 -11.34
CA ARG A 77 -1.91 35.81 -11.23
C ARG A 77 -1.89 36.22 -9.78
N VAL A 78 -1.26 37.34 -9.50
CA VAL A 78 -0.98 37.82 -8.14
C VAL A 78 -1.53 39.23 -8.06
N GLU A 79 -2.56 39.43 -7.25
CA GLU A 79 -3.13 40.74 -6.96
C GLU A 79 -2.26 41.43 -5.93
N LEU A 80 -1.81 42.64 -6.25
CA LEU A 80 -0.89 43.43 -5.43
C LEU A 80 -1.63 44.61 -4.84
N ASP A 81 -1.12 45.13 -3.73
CA ASP A 81 -1.56 46.43 -3.21
C ASP A 81 -1.36 47.57 -4.23
N ASP A 82 -2.16 48.62 -4.10
CA ASP A 82 -2.21 49.75 -5.04
C ASP A 82 -0.84 50.41 -5.28
N ASP A 83 0.00 50.53 -4.24
CA ASP A 83 1.29 51.22 -4.30
C ASP A 83 2.31 50.38 -5.09
N SER A 84 2.34 49.07 -4.84
CA SER A 84 3.17 48.11 -5.57
C SER A 84 2.74 47.99 -7.03
N ALA A 85 1.45 47.89 -7.27
CA ALA A 85 0.89 47.84 -8.61
C ALA A 85 1.23 49.09 -9.42
N ALA A 86 1.11 50.28 -8.83
CA ALA A 86 1.51 51.53 -9.45
C ALA A 86 3.00 51.54 -9.80
N THR A 87 3.85 51.13 -8.85
CA THR A 87 5.31 51.05 -9.03
C THR A 87 5.69 50.16 -10.21
N PHE A 88 5.11 48.96 -10.31
CA PHE A 88 5.40 48.02 -11.39
C PHE A 88 4.78 48.41 -12.73
N ARG A 89 3.65 49.13 -12.73
CA ARG A 89 3.09 49.71 -13.96
C ARG A 89 3.98 50.81 -14.53
N GLU A 90 4.58 51.64 -13.66
CA GLU A 90 5.53 52.67 -14.08
C GLU A 90 6.89 52.09 -14.47
N ASN A 91 7.33 51.02 -13.80
CA ASN A 91 8.62 50.38 -14.02
C ASN A 91 8.51 48.86 -14.24
N PRO A 92 8.08 48.40 -15.44
CA PRO A 92 7.91 46.96 -15.72
C PRO A 92 9.19 46.14 -15.59
N GLU A 93 10.36 46.74 -15.85
CA GLU A 93 11.66 46.09 -15.68
C GLU A 93 11.97 45.79 -14.20
N GLN A 94 11.37 46.53 -13.28
CA GLN A 94 11.52 46.29 -11.84
C GLN A 94 10.74 45.03 -11.42
N LEU A 95 9.52 44.85 -11.93
CA LEU A 95 8.74 43.62 -11.74
C LEU A 95 9.52 42.40 -12.24
N ASP A 96 10.05 42.48 -13.47
CA ASP A 96 10.84 41.41 -14.09
C ASP A 96 12.09 41.05 -13.25
N ARG A 97 12.74 42.05 -12.64
CA ARG A 97 13.87 41.85 -11.74
C ARG A 97 13.46 41.17 -10.43
N VAL A 98 12.37 41.61 -9.80
CA VAL A 98 11.86 41.02 -8.55
C VAL A 98 11.46 39.56 -8.79
N VAL A 99 10.68 39.29 -9.85
CA VAL A 99 10.25 37.93 -10.20
C VAL A 99 11.44 37.00 -10.45
N ARG A 100 12.47 37.46 -11.18
CA ARG A 100 13.69 36.65 -11.37
C ARG A 100 14.44 36.43 -10.05
N GLY A 101 14.57 37.47 -9.22
CA GLY A 101 15.18 37.36 -7.88
C GLY A 101 14.46 36.32 -7.02
N THR A 102 13.12 36.30 -7.02
CA THR A 102 12.34 35.27 -6.34
C THR A 102 12.69 33.86 -6.79
N PHE A 103 12.87 33.64 -8.09
CA PHE A 103 13.17 32.31 -8.63
C PHE A 103 14.64 31.87 -8.47
N ASP A 104 15.56 32.84 -8.38
CA ASP A 104 17.01 32.60 -8.30
C ASP A 104 17.49 32.51 -6.85
N ASP A 105 16.94 33.32 -5.94
CA ASP A 105 17.39 33.44 -4.55
C ASP A 105 16.62 32.52 -3.58
N TYR A 106 15.41 32.10 -3.96
CA TYR A 106 14.55 31.26 -3.13
C TYR A 106 14.39 29.85 -3.69
N ARG A 107 14.21 28.90 -2.78
CA ARG A 107 13.91 27.51 -3.14
C ARG A 107 12.45 27.40 -3.56
N VAL A 108 12.22 27.34 -4.87
CA VAL A 108 10.91 27.18 -5.49
C VAL A 108 10.89 25.86 -6.24
N PHE A 109 9.75 25.16 -6.22
CA PHE A 109 9.56 23.82 -6.79
C PHE A 109 9.93 23.64 -8.30
N THR A 110 10.09 24.74 -9.04
CA THR A 110 10.16 24.73 -10.51
C THR A 110 11.59 24.95 -11.03
N ASP A 111 12.45 23.92 -11.08
CA ASP A 111 13.88 24.12 -11.44
C ASP A 111 14.14 24.43 -12.94
N ASP A 112 13.41 23.80 -13.87
CA ASP A 112 13.70 23.83 -15.32
C ASP A 112 12.84 24.84 -16.12
N ARG A 113 12.65 26.04 -15.58
CA ARG A 113 11.79 27.08 -16.18
C ARG A 113 12.34 27.59 -17.51
N ARG A 114 11.46 27.77 -18.50
CA ARG A 114 11.76 28.39 -19.80
C ARG A 114 10.74 29.47 -20.11
N ARG A 115 11.13 30.42 -20.98
CA ARG A 115 10.25 31.49 -21.50
C ARG A 115 9.50 32.21 -20.37
N LEU A 116 10.24 32.68 -19.37
CA LEU A 116 9.68 33.51 -18.29
C LEU A 116 9.25 34.86 -18.86
N GLU A 117 7.96 35.15 -18.74
CA GLU A 117 7.32 36.39 -19.15
C GLU A 117 6.59 37.00 -17.95
N THR A 118 6.74 38.31 -17.77
CA THR A 118 6.08 39.06 -16.70
C THR A 118 5.38 40.27 -17.26
N ARG A 119 4.16 40.53 -16.80
CA ARG A 119 3.41 41.73 -17.16
C ARG A 119 2.46 42.15 -16.05
N MET A 120 2.06 43.41 -16.06
CA MET A 120 0.94 43.89 -15.27
C MET A 120 -0.37 43.80 -16.06
N ASP A 121 -1.47 43.55 -15.36
CA ASP A 121 -2.85 43.51 -15.83
C ASP A 121 -3.72 44.27 -14.82
N GLY A 122 -3.77 45.59 -14.95
CA GLY A 122 -4.28 46.45 -13.87
C GLY A 122 -3.36 46.37 -12.65
N ASP A 123 -3.90 45.91 -11.53
CA ASP A 123 -3.16 45.72 -10.27
C ASP A 123 -2.74 44.26 -10.05
N THR A 124 -2.94 43.41 -11.07
CA THR A 124 -2.50 42.01 -11.06
C THR A 124 -1.17 41.83 -11.81
N ALA A 125 -0.15 41.31 -11.13
CA ALA A 125 1.03 40.77 -11.78
C ALA A 125 0.72 39.40 -12.39
N VAL A 126 1.03 39.24 -13.67
CA VAL A 126 0.87 37.99 -14.42
C VAL A 126 2.25 37.47 -14.79
N VAL A 127 2.58 36.29 -14.24
CA VAL A 127 3.86 35.61 -14.48
C VAL A 127 3.58 34.31 -15.21
N THR A 128 4.18 34.15 -16.39
CA THR A 128 4.01 32.96 -17.23
C THR A 128 5.37 32.34 -17.53
N PHE A 129 5.46 31.01 -17.45
CA PHE A 129 6.64 30.26 -17.84
C PHE A 129 6.26 28.85 -18.28
N GLU A 130 7.20 28.18 -18.94
CA GLU A 130 7.07 26.80 -19.39
C GLU A 130 7.97 25.88 -18.56
N VAL A 131 7.44 24.72 -18.20
CA VAL A 131 8.20 23.61 -17.62
C VAL A 131 8.19 22.48 -18.64
N PRO A 132 9.35 22.14 -19.23
CA PRO A 132 9.46 21.01 -20.13
C PRO A 132 9.27 19.71 -19.35
N GLU A 133 8.86 18.64 -20.05
CA GLU A 133 8.79 17.28 -19.47
C GLU A 133 7.93 17.20 -18.20
N MET A 134 6.90 18.06 -18.09
CA MET A 134 5.94 18.00 -16.98
C MET A 134 5.02 16.77 -17.07
N ALA A 135 4.85 16.23 -18.28
CA ALA A 135 4.04 15.05 -18.50
C ALA A 135 4.63 14.14 -19.58
N SER A 136 4.35 12.84 -19.45
CA SER A 136 4.79 11.79 -20.36
C SER A 136 3.61 11.08 -21.02
N ARG A 137 3.80 10.53 -22.21
CA ARG A 137 2.76 9.75 -22.90
C ARG A 137 2.71 8.33 -22.36
N GLY A 138 1.57 7.96 -21.81
CA GLY A 138 1.20 6.60 -21.43
C GLY A 138 0.57 5.82 -22.58
N TYR A 139 -0.09 4.72 -22.23
CA TYR A 139 -0.86 3.88 -23.15
C TYR A 139 -2.17 4.55 -23.55
N GLY A 140 -2.59 4.34 -24.81
CA GLY A 140 -3.94 4.69 -25.27
C GLY A 140 -4.25 6.19 -25.26
N ASP A 141 -3.30 7.01 -25.72
CA ASP A 141 -3.39 8.48 -25.78
C ASP A 141 -3.63 9.14 -24.41
N VAL A 142 -3.23 8.46 -23.33
CA VAL A 142 -3.23 9.02 -21.97
C VAL A 142 -1.93 9.79 -21.74
N LEU A 143 -2.06 10.98 -21.18
CA LEU A 143 -0.95 11.80 -20.69
C LEU A 143 -0.86 11.64 -19.17
N VAL A 144 0.32 11.28 -18.67
CA VAL A 144 0.62 11.07 -17.25
C VAL A 144 1.43 12.25 -16.74
N VAL A 145 0.92 12.94 -15.73
CA VAL A 145 1.63 14.01 -15.02
C VAL A 145 2.13 13.43 -13.71
N ASP A 146 3.45 13.20 -13.66
CA ASP A 146 4.22 12.71 -12.52
C ASP A 146 5.08 13.81 -11.88
N TYR A 147 5.07 15.03 -12.44
CA TYR A 147 5.89 16.15 -11.98
C TYR A 147 5.77 16.46 -10.48
N PHE A 148 4.61 16.19 -9.86
CA PHE A 148 4.34 16.40 -8.43
C PHE A 148 4.63 15.18 -7.55
N HIS A 149 5.11 14.08 -8.14
CA HIS A 149 5.45 12.87 -7.42
C HIS A 149 6.80 13.04 -6.71
N ASP A 150 6.86 12.58 -5.47
CA ASP A 150 8.09 12.51 -4.68
C ASP A 150 8.93 11.31 -5.15
N ASP A 151 10.09 11.60 -5.72
CA ASP A 151 11.10 10.64 -6.14
C ASP A 151 12.11 10.30 -5.01
N GLY A 152 11.92 10.87 -3.82
CA GLY A 152 12.81 10.77 -2.67
C GLY A 152 13.93 11.82 -2.66
N VAL A 153 14.06 12.64 -3.71
CA VAL A 153 15.07 13.71 -3.82
C VAL A 153 14.45 15.06 -3.47
N ARG A 154 13.16 15.26 -3.72
CA ARG A 154 12.43 16.52 -3.46
C ARG A 154 11.68 16.52 -2.13
N GLY A 155 11.46 17.72 -1.59
CA GLY A 155 10.65 17.93 -0.39
C GLY A 155 9.15 17.83 -0.70
N THR A 156 8.32 17.75 0.35
CA THR A 156 6.86 17.83 0.19
C THR A 156 6.48 19.17 -0.45
N VAL A 157 5.62 19.15 -1.48
CA VAL A 157 5.17 20.37 -2.16
C VAL A 157 3.93 20.93 -1.47
N TYR A 158 3.88 22.23 -1.24
CA TYR A 158 2.71 22.90 -0.68
C TYR A 158 2.14 23.98 -1.61
N VAL A 159 0.84 24.20 -1.49
CA VAL A 159 0.08 25.18 -2.28
C VAL A 159 0.11 26.50 -1.53
N ASP A 160 0.99 27.39 -1.97
CA ASP A 160 1.11 28.77 -1.48
C ASP A 160 0.28 29.73 -2.35
N ALA A 161 -1.00 29.40 -2.56
CA ALA A 161 -1.92 30.21 -3.36
C ALA A 161 -3.37 29.96 -2.95
N ASP A 162 -4.24 30.94 -3.12
CA ASP A 162 -5.67 30.80 -2.81
C ASP A 162 -6.32 29.68 -3.63
N ARG A 163 -5.87 29.55 -4.89
CA ARG A 163 -6.31 28.49 -5.80
C ARG A 163 -5.19 28.04 -6.73
N PHE A 164 -4.96 26.74 -6.73
CA PHE A 164 -4.10 26.06 -7.68
C PHE A 164 -4.94 25.13 -8.58
N THR A 165 -4.74 25.20 -9.89
CA THR A 165 -5.50 24.40 -10.86
C THR A 165 -4.60 23.82 -11.92
N VAL A 166 -4.71 22.52 -12.16
CA VAL A 166 -4.02 21.81 -13.25
C VAL A 166 -5.04 21.29 -14.25
N THR A 167 -4.85 21.62 -15.52
CA THR A 167 -5.66 21.15 -16.65
C THR A 167 -4.80 20.44 -17.68
N GLY A 168 -5.41 19.46 -18.34
CA GLY A 168 -4.78 18.75 -19.45
C GLY A 168 -4.92 19.49 -20.79
N PRO A 169 -4.55 18.81 -21.88
CA PRO A 169 -4.73 19.32 -23.23
C PRO A 169 -6.18 19.68 -23.54
N GLU A 170 -6.38 20.53 -24.55
CA GLU A 170 -7.72 20.95 -24.96
C GLU A 170 -8.55 19.73 -25.39
N GLY A 171 -9.77 19.61 -24.86
CA GLY A 171 -10.65 18.47 -25.12
C GLY A 171 -10.35 17.20 -24.31
N SER A 172 -9.31 17.21 -23.47
CA SER A 172 -9.03 16.09 -22.57
C SER A 172 -9.92 16.11 -21.31
N SER A 173 -10.12 14.92 -20.75
CA SER A 173 -10.79 14.69 -19.47
C SER A 173 -9.79 14.19 -18.43
N LEU A 174 -10.02 14.57 -17.17
CA LEU A 174 -9.24 14.10 -16.04
C LEU A 174 -9.72 12.69 -15.65
N LEU A 175 -8.85 11.70 -15.80
CA LEU A 175 -9.17 10.29 -15.59
C LEU A 175 -8.88 9.84 -14.15
N THR A 176 -7.81 10.37 -13.56
CA THR A 176 -7.41 10.03 -12.19
C THR A 176 -6.78 11.24 -11.53
N ALA A 177 -7.15 11.47 -10.27
CA ALA A 177 -6.57 12.44 -9.37
C ALA A 177 -6.60 11.89 -7.93
N PRO A 178 -5.77 12.42 -7.01
CA PRO A 178 -5.80 12.05 -5.61
C PRO A 178 -7.19 12.28 -4.98
N ALA A 179 -7.56 11.45 -4.01
CA ALA A 179 -8.88 11.50 -3.37
C ALA A 179 -9.17 12.81 -2.63
N GLU A 180 -8.12 13.54 -2.24
CA GLU A 180 -8.18 14.80 -1.50
C GLU A 180 -8.30 16.02 -2.43
N THR A 181 -8.23 15.81 -3.76
CA THR A 181 -8.30 16.88 -4.75
C THR A 181 -9.72 17.11 -5.24
N ARG A 182 -10.16 18.38 -5.32
CA ARG A 182 -11.43 18.71 -5.95
C ARG A 182 -11.29 18.58 -7.47
N THR A 183 -12.23 17.89 -8.10
CA THR A 183 -12.21 17.65 -9.55
C THR A 183 -13.43 18.27 -10.22
N ASN A 184 -13.23 18.85 -11.40
CA ASN A 184 -14.30 19.38 -12.25
C ASN A 184 -14.42 18.60 -13.58
N GLY A 185 -14.08 17.31 -13.57
CA GLY A 185 -14.08 16.42 -14.74
C GLY A 185 -12.95 16.65 -15.76
N THR A 186 -12.38 17.86 -15.83
CA THR A 186 -11.27 18.22 -16.74
C THR A 186 -10.08 18.86 -16.02
N ALA A 187 -10.25 19.17 -14.73
CA ALA A 187 -9.27 19.91 -13.94
C ALA A 187 -9.16 19.35 -12.53
N ALA A 188 -7.93 19.35 -12.02
CA ALA A 188 -7.60 19.09 -10.64
C ALA A 188 -7.39 20.44 -9.91
N VAL A 189 -8.05 20.63 -8.76
CA VAL A 189 -8.09 21.92 -8.05
C VAL A 189 -7.74 21.74 -6.58
N TRP A 190 -6.84 22.59 -6.09
CA TRP A 190 -6.46 22.75 -4.69
C TRP A 190 -6.73 24.20 -4.25
N SER A 191 -7.08 24.39 -2.98
CA SER A 191 -7.34 25.72 -2.42
C SER A 191 -6.96 25.79 -0.95
N ALA A 192 -6.41 26.92 -0.53
CA ALA A 192 -5.94 27.15 0.84
C ALA A 192 -7.05 27.04 1.91
N ALA A 193 -8.32 27.25 1.55
CA ALA A 193 -9.46 27.22 2.48
C ALA A 193 -9.92 25.81 2.91
N ASP A 194 -9.40 24.74 2.30
CA ASP A 194 -9.78 23.38 2.66
C ASP A 194 -8.85 22.83 3.75
N GLU A 195 -9.40 22.42 4.90
CA GLU A 195 -8.66 21.72 5.97
C GLU A 195 -8.03 20.42 5.43
N GLY A 196 -6.78 20.52 4.96
CA GLY A 196 -6.00 19.40 4.41
C GLY A 196 -5.41 19.62 3.01
N ALA A 197 -5.88 20.60 2.23
CA ALA A 197 -5.43 20.80 0.83
C ALA A 197 -4.26 21.80 0.67
N SER A 198 -3.59 22.18 1.77
CA SER A 198 -2.40 23.03 1.70
C SER A 198 -1.16 22.28 1.20
N SER A 199 -1.14 20.95 1.20
CA SER A 199 -0.04 20.15 0.66
C SER A 199 -0.47 19.29 -0.52
N ILE A 200 0.35 19.26 -1.58
CA ILE A 200 0.22 18.28 -2.66
C ILE A 200 0.86 16.99 -2.15
N GLY A 201 0.06 15.93 -2.02
CA GLY A 201 0.54 14.65 -1.49
C GLY A 201 1.70 14.10 -2.35
N SER A 202 2.67 13.46 -1.70
CA SER A 202 3.88 12.91 -2.35
C SER A 202 3.61 11.82 -3.41
N GLN A 203 2.37 11.34 -3.52
CA GLN A 203 1.93 10.35 -4.50
C GLN A 203 0.95 10.92 -5.53
N THR A 204 1.08 12.21 -5.84
CA THR A 204 0.18 12.88 -6.78
C THR A 204 0.53 12.53 -8.22
N TYR A 205 -0.29 11.67 -8.83
CA TYR A 205 -0.33 11.42 -10.26
C TYR A 205 -1.64 11.98 -10.83
N LEU A 206 -1.55 12.73 -11.91
CA LEU A 206 -2.73 13.13 -12.70
C LEU A 206 -2.68 12.44 -14.05
N THR A 207 -3.82 11.98 -14.55
CA THR A 207 -3.92 11.49 -15.92
C THR A 207 -5.00 12.19 -16.70
N PHE A 208 -4.64 12.56 -17.92
CA PHE A 208 -5.55 13.17 -18.88
C PHE A 208 -5.67 12.25 -20.09
N GLY A 209 -6.90 12.05 -20.58
CA GLY A 209 -7.15 11.27 -21.79
C GLY A 209 -8.28 11.86 -22.62
N PRO A 210 -8.49 11.35 -23.84
CA PRO A 210 -9.43 11.92 -24.80
C PRO A 210 -10.89 11.83 -24.32
N ASP A 211 -11.23 10.85 -23.50
CA ASP A 211 -12.55 10.66 -22.90
C ASP A 211 -12.47 9.92 -21.56
N ALA A 212 -13.52 10.02 -20.74
CA ALA A 212 -13.65 9.31 -19.47
C ALA A 212 -14.19 7.86 -19.65
N GLY A 213 -13.86 7.23 -20.77
CA GLY A 213 -14.31 5.88 -21.11
C GLY A 213 -13.63 4.81 -20.24
N LEU A 214 -14.24 3.62 -20.14
CA LEU A 214 -13.65 2.51 -19.39
C LEU A 214 -12.31 2.04 -19.97
N ALA A 215 -12.15 2.08 -21.29
CA ALA A 215 -10.92 1.67 -21.97
C ALA A 215 -9.78 2.65 -21.71
N THR A 216 -10.05 3.96 -21.81
CA THR A 216 -9.10 5.04 -21.53
C THR A 216 -8.74 5.11 -20.04
N THR A 217 -9.72 4.90 -19.15
CA THR A 217 -9.46 4.75 -17.72
C THR A 217 -8.56 3.54 -17.43
N ALA A 218 -8.82 2.39 -18.06
CA ALA A 218 -7.97 1.21 -17.90
C ALA A 218 -6.54 1.45 -18.45
N ALA A 219 -6.42 2.18 -19.56
CA ALA A 219 -5.13 2.58 -20.12
C ALA A 219 -4.38 3.55 -19.18
N ALA A 220 -5.09 4.45 -18.50
CA ALA A 220 -4.50 5.34 -17.49
C ALA A 220 -3.94 4.54 -16.31
N TYR A 221 -4.71 3.60 -15.75
CA TYR A 221 -4.20 2.71 -14.69
C TYR A 221 -3.03 1.85 -15.15
N ALA A 222 -3.06 1.34 -16.39
CA ALA A 222 -1.94 0.60 -16.97
C ALA A 222 -0.68 1.47 -17.13
N SER A 223 -0.85 2.75 -17.46
CA SER A 223 0.24 3.71 -17.59
C SER A 223 0.85 4.02 -16.23
N LEU A 224 0.02 4.33 -15.23
CA LEU A 224 0.47 4.49 -13.83
C LEU A 224 1.23 3.24 -13.35
N ALA A 225 0.71 2.05 -13.63
CA ALA A 225 1.33 0.79 -13.22
C ALA A 225 2.66 0.51 -13.94
N ALA A 226 2.80 0.92 -15.20
CA ALA A 226 4.03 0.75 -15.96
C ALA A 226 5.10 1.77 -15.55
N ASP A 227 4.69 2.99 -15.24
CA ASP A 227 5.56 4.08 -14.81
C ASP A 227 6.09 3.83 -13.38
N SER A 228 5.20 3.49 -12.44
CA SER A 228 5.60 3.07 -11.10
C SER A 228 6.25 1.67 -11.06
N GLY A 229 6.03 0.84 -12.09
CA GLY A 229 6.36 -0.58 -12.15
C GLY A 229 7.81 -0.95 -11.81
N PRO A 230 8.85 -0.29 -12.36
CA PRO A 230 10.25 -0.63 -12.09
C PRO A 230 10.67 -0.39 -10.62
N GLY A 231 10.22 0.73 -10.03
CA GLY A 231 10.46 1.05 -8.62
C GLY A 231 9.69 0.09 -7.71
N VAL A 232 8.45 -0.22 -8.07
CA VAL A 232 7.62 -1.21 -7.41
C VAL A 232 8.25 -2.60 -7.45
N LEU A 233 8.74 -3.07 -8.59
CA LEU A 233 9.32 -4.42 -8.73
C LEU A 233 10.60 -4.56 -7.91
N THR A 234 11.43 -3.53 -7.88
CA THR A 234 12.68 -3.53 -7.10
C THR A 234 12.39 -3.52 -5.60
N ASN A 235 11.43 -2.70 -5.17
CA ASN A 235 10.98 -2.64 -3.79
C ASN A 235 10.23 -3.92 -3.37
N LEU A 236 9.35 -4.45 -4.21
CA LEU A 236 8.62 -5.68 -3.98
C LEU A 236 9.55 -6.90 -3.96
N ALA A 237 10.61 -6.92 -4.79
CA ALA A 237 11.62 -7.97 -4.72
C ALA A 237 12.27 -7.98 -3.33
N TRP A 238 12.72 -6.84 -2.82
CA TRP A 238 13.31 -6.78 -1.47
C TRP A 238 12.30 -7.08 -0.35
N VAL A 239 11.11 -6.51 -0.43
CA VAL A 239 10.05 -6.58 0.58
C VAL A 239 9.38 -7.95 0.61
N ALA A 240 9.24 -8.65 -0.51
CA ALA A 240 8.58 -9.94 -0.59
C ALA A 240 9.55 -11.13 -0.54
N VAL A 241 10.78 -11.02 -1.05
CA VAL A 241 11.72 -12.17 -1.07
C VAL A 241 12.09 -12.60 0.34
N VAL A 242 12.47 -11.66 1.23
CA VAL A 242 12.90 -12.01 2.60
C VAL A 242 11.78 -12.69 3.39
N PRO A 243 10.55 -12.16 3.49
CA PRO A 243 9.46 -12.83 4.19
C PRO A 243 9.07 -14.16 3.53
N THR A 244 9.11 -14.25 2.20
CA THR A 244 8.81 -15.49 1.47
C THR A 244 9.84 -16.58 1.78
N LEU A 245 11.13 -16.25 1.83
CA LEU A 245 12.19 -17.17 2.21
C LEU A 245 12.05 -17.64 3.66
N VAL A 246 11.76 -16.73 4.59
CA VAL A 246 11.48 -17.07 6.00
C VAL A 246 10.31 -18.05 6.08
N LEU A 247 9.25 -17.81 5.31
CA LEU A 247 8.05 -18.64 5.31
C LEU A 247 8.31 -20.03 4.70
N ILE A 248 9.05 -20.11 3.59
CA ILE A 248 9.52 -21.39 3.00
C ILE A 248 10.32 -22.19 4.03
N VAL A 249 11.31 -21.56 4.67
CA VAL A 249 12.16 -22.20 5.70
C VAL A 249 11.31 -22.67 6.88
N GLY A 250 10.41 -21.82 7.37
CA GLY A 250 9.50 -22.15 8.48
C GLY A 250 8.62 -23.36 8.19
N VAL A 251 7.98 -23.40 7.01
CA VAL A 251 7.14 -24.54 6.60
C VAL A 251 7.95 -25.83 6.47
N LEU A 252 9.18 -25.76 5.95
CA LEU A 252 10.07 -26.92 5.86
C LEU A 252 10.48 -27.43 7.25
N LEU A 253 10.80 -26.52 8.18
CA LEU A 253 11.15 -26.86 9.56
C LEU A 253 9.97 -27.50 10.30
N VAL A 254 8.76 -26.93 10.21
CA VAL A 254 7.55 -27.49 10.81
C VAL A 254 7.31 -28.92 10.31
N ARG A 255 7.40 -29.14 8.99
CA ARG A 255 7.27 -30.47 8.38
C ARG A 255 8.35 -31.46 8.84
N GLN A 256 9.58 -30.99 9.04
CA GLN A 256 10.69 -31.83 9.44
C GLN A 256 10.61 -32.22 10.93
N PHE A 257 10.25 -31.27 11.80
CA PHE A 257 10.10 -31.52 13.24
C PHE A 257 8.86 -32.38 13.55
N ASP A 258 7.75 -32.20 12.85
CA ASP A 258 6.53 -32.98 13.12
C ASP A 258 6.64 -34.45 12.69
N ARG A 259 7.44 -34.76 11.66
CA ARG A 259 7.79 -36.16 11.34
C ARG A 259 8.54 -36.87 12.46
N ARG A 260 9.13 -36.12 13.40
CA ARG A 260 9.92 -36.65 14.51
C ARG A 260 9.08 -36.92 15.77
N PHE A 261 7.93 -36.27 15.91
CA PHE A 261 7.04 -36.37 17.07
C PHE A 261 5.68 -36.94 16.63
N ASP A 262 5.66 -38.22 16.28
CA ASP A 262 4.44 -38.92 15.86
C ASP A 262 3.73 -39.49 17.10
N ASP A 263 2.88 -38.66 17.73
CA ASP A 263 2.20 -39.02 18.99
C ASP A 263 0.67 -39.09 18.78
N GLU A 264 0.08 -40.27 18.99
CA GLU A 264 -1.31 -40.62 18.60
C GLU A 264 -2.41 -39.84 19.35
N ARG A 265 -2.03 -39.11 20.42
CA ARG A 265 -2.96 -38.31 21.25
C ARG A 265 -3.11 -36.84 20.81
N GLY A 266 -2.57 -36.45 19.66
CA GLY A 266 -2.43 -35.05 19.21
C GLY A 266 -3.68 -34.14 19.32
N ALA A 267 -4.85 -34.49 18.75
CA ALA A 267 -5.92 -33.49 18.59
C ALA A 267 -6.54 -33.00 19.92
N ARG A 268 -6.59 -33.84 20.96
CA ARG A 268 -7.05 -33.44 22.30
C ARG A 268 -6.02 -32.57 23.03
N ARG A 269 -4.75 -32.66 22.66
CA ARG A 269 -3.64 -31.87 23.21
C ARG A 269 -3.53 -30.50 22.53
N PHE A 270 -3.84 -30.41 21.24
CA PHE A 270 -3.72 -29.19 20.45
C PHE A 270 -5.03 -28.39 20.32
N GLY A 271 -6.21 -28.99 20.55
CA GLY A 271 -7.50 -28.28 20.53
C GLY A 271 -7.62 -27.15 21.58
N PRO A 272 -7.35 -27.40 22.88
CA PRO A 272 -7.41 -26.37 23.92
C PRO A 272 -6.50 -25.15 23.68
N PRO A 273 -5.22 -25.28 23.28
CA PRO A 273 -4.39 -24.10 22.99
C PRO A 273 -4.84 -23.33 21.75
N VAL A 274 -5.42 -23.97 20.72
CA VAL A 274 -6.06 -23.25 19.60
C VAL A 274 -7.24 -22.42 20.08
N ALA A 275 -8.10 -23.00 20.92
CA ALA A 275 -9.26 -22.28 21.48
C ALA A 275 -8.82 -21.11 22.38
N ALA A 276 -7.81 -21.33 23.23
CA ALA A 276 -7.26 -20.30 24.11
C ALA A 276 -6.69 -19.11 23.30
N LEU A 277 -6.03 -19.38 22.17
CA LEU A 277 -5.52 -18.34 21.27
C LEU A 277 -6.67 -17.51 20.65
N GLY A 278 -7.77 -18.16 20.27
CA GLY A 278 -8.98 -17.46 19.81
C GLY A 278 -9.62 -16.58 20.88
N VAL A 279 -9.71 -17.06 22.13
CA VAL A 279 -10.23 -16.28 23.27
C VAL A 279 -9.32 -15.10 23.58
N MET A 280 -8.00 -15.32 23.64
CA MET A 280 -7.01 -14.27 23.88
C MET A 280 -7.08 -13.18 22.81
N TRP A 281 -7.21 -13.58 21.54
CA TRP A 281 -7.40 -12.64 20.43
C TRP A 281 -8.67 -11.80 20.59
N GLY A 282 -9.80 -12.43 20.92
CA GLY A 282 -11.06 -11.71 21.20
C GLY A 282 -10.94 -10.73 22.38
N LEU A 283 -10.23 -11.11 23.44
CA LEU A 283 -9.96 -10.22 24.57
C LEU A 283 -9.10 -9.01 24.17
N CYS A 284 -8.08 -9.19 23.33
CA CYS A 284 -7.30 -8.08 22.78
C CYS A 284 -8.17 -7.13 21.95
N LEU A 285 -9.11 -7.64 21.15
CA LEU A 285 -10.04 -6.81 20.38
C LEU A 285 -10.96 -5.96 21.28
N LEU A 286 -11.38 -6.50 22.43
CA LEU A 286 -12.13 -5.74 23.44
C LEU A 286 -11.29 -4.61 24.05
N VAL A 287 -10.02 -4.87 24.38
CA VAL A 287 -9.11 -3.87 24.94
C VAL A 287 -8.87 -2.71 23.97
N VAL A 288 -8.71 -3.01 22.67
CA VAL A 288 -8.50 -2.01 21.62
C VAL A 288 -9.82 -1.38 21.13
N GLN A 289 -10.96 -1.73 21.74
CA GLN A 289 -12.28 -1.20 21.41
C GLN A 289 -12.67 -1.41 19.93
N ALA A 290 -12.20 -2.51 19.32
CA ALA A 290 -12.43 -2.83 17.91
C ALA A 290 -13.85 -3.42 17.72
N PHE A 291 -14.87 -2.58 17.79
CA PHE A 291 -16.28 -2.98 17.77
C PHE A 291 -17.00 -2.74 16.43
N SER A 292 -16.55 -1.76 15.65
CA SER A 292 -17.23 -1.33 14.42
C SER A 292 -16.28 -1.33 13.23
N GLY A 293 -16.86 -1.46 12.03
CA GLY A 293 -16.12 -1.53 10.78
C GLY A 293 -15.84 -2.96 10.29
N SER A 294 -15.55 -3.06 8.99
CA SER A 294 -15.28 -4.34 8.31
C SER A 294 -14.08 -5.08 8.92
N ALA A 295 -13.04 -4.35 9.33
CA ALA A 295 -11.84 -4.91 9.96
C ALA A 295 -12.15 -5.58 11.31
N ALA A 296 -12.96 -4.92 12.15
CA ALA A 296 -13.42 -5.48 13.42
C ALA A 296 -14.24 -6.76 13.19
N ALA A 297 -15.15 -6.75 12.21
CA ALA A 297 -15.95 -7.92 11.86
C ALA A 297 -15.09 -9.13 11.43
N VAL A 298 -14.06 -8.91 10.61
CA VAL A 298 -13.11 -9.97 10.20
C VAL A 298 -12.34 -10.50 11.41
N ALA A 299 -11.83 -9.61 12.26
CA ALA A 299 -11.03 -10.00 13.42
C ALA A 299 -11.85 -10.80 14.44
N TRP A 300 -13.09 -10.40 14.70
CA TRP A 300 -14.03 -11.14 15.57
C TRP A 300 -14.43 -12.49 14.98
N LEU A 301 -14.66 -12.55 13.66
CA LEU A 301 -14.95 -13.80 12.98
C LEU A 301 -13.81 -14.81 13.13
N LEU A 302 -12.57 -14.37 12.98
CA LEU A 302 -11.37 -15.21 13.15
C LEU A 302 -11.22 -15.70 14.60
N ALA A 303 -11.51 -14.84 15.59
CA ALA A 303 -11.53 -15.22 17.00
C ALA A 303 -12.50 -16.39 17.23
N LEU A 304 -13.74 -16.23 16.75
CA LEU A 304 -14.81 -17.22 16.89
C LEU A 304 -14.49 -18.53 16.14
N GLN A 305 -13.89 -18.43 14.95
CA GLN A 305 -13.46 -19.60 14.17
C GLN A 305 -12.41 -20.43 14.93
N LEU A 306 -11.40 -19.78 15.55
CA LEU A 306 -10.38 -20.48 16.33
C LEU A 306 -10.98 -21.17 17.56
N VAL A 307 -11.88 -20.50 18.28
CA VAL A 307 -12.59 -21.08 19.42
C VAL A 307 -13.42 -22.28 18.99
N ALA A 308 -14.22 -22.14 17.93
CA ALA A 308 -15.06 -23.22 17.41
C ALA A 308 -14.22 -24.43 16.95
N LEU A 309 -13.16 -24.19 16.17
CA LEU A 309 -12.24 -25.26 15.71
C LEU A 309 -11.55 -25.95 16.87
N GLY A 310 -11.05 -25.21 17.86
CA GLY A 310 -10.40 -25.76 19.05
C GLY A 310 -11.35 -26.59 19.92
N VAL A 311 -12.56 -26.09 20.16
CA VAL A 311 -13.59 -26.80 20.97
C VAL A 311 -14.10 -28.05 20.25
N VAL A 312 -14.46 -27.94 18.96
CA VAL A 312 -14.98 -29.08 18.19
C VAL A 312 -13.91 -30.15 17.99
N SER A 313 -12.65 -29.78 17.78
CA SER A 313 -11.55 -30.75 17.66
C SER A 313 -11.23 -31.47 18.98
N ALA A 314 -11.43 -30.80 20.13
CA ALA A 314 -11.29 -31.41 21.45
C ALA A 314 -12.47 -32.33 21.79
N ALA A 315 -13.69 -31.91 21.50
CA ALA A 315 -14.93 -32.60 21.90
C ALA A 315 -15.37 -33.71 20.91
N ARG A 316 -15.31 -33.44 19.60
CA ARG A 316 -15.82 -34.33 18.54
C ARG A 316 -14.88 -34.34 17.31
N PRO A 317 -13.65 -34.85 17.43
CA PRO A 317 -12.69 -34.88 16.33
C PRO A 317 -13.19 -35.68 15.11
N GLU A 318 -14.06 -36.67 15.31
CA GLU A 318 -14.60 -37.54 14.25
C GLU A 318 -15.55 -36.81 13.29
N ALA A 319 -16.12 -35.67 13.69
CA ALA A 319 -17.04 -34.89 12.85
C ALA A 319 -16.32 -34.09 11.75
N LEU A 320 -14.99 -33.94 11.85
CA LEU A 320 -14.16 -33.07 11.03
C LEU A 320 -13.44 -33.84 9.90
N GLY A 321 -14.17 -34.10 8.82
CA GLY A 321 -13.56 -34.55 7.56
C GLY A 321 -12.92 -33.40 6.76
N PHE A 322 -12.02 -33.72 5.82
CA PHE A 322 -11.30 -32.73 4.99
C PHE A 322 -12.23 -31.66 4.37
N ARG A 323 -13.33 -32.08 3.72
CA ARG A 323 -14.28 -31.16 3.09
C ARG A 323 -14.95 -30.22 4.09
N ARG A 324 -15.27 -30.70 5.30
CA ARG A 324 -15.88 -29.90 6.36
C ARG A 324 -14.87 -28.93 6.98
N LEU A 325 -13.61 -29.33 7.10
CA LEU A 325 -12.53 -28.45 7.56
C LEU A 325 -12.26 -27.32 6.57
N VAL A 326 -12.17 -27.62 5.28
CA VAL A 326 -12.02 -26.61 4.23
C VAL A 326 -13.24 -25.68 4.20
N ALA A 327 -14.46 -26.22 4.28
CA ALA A 327 -15.67 -25.41 4.33
C ALA A 327 -15.74 -24.51 5.59
N ALA A 328 -15.33 -25.00 6.75
CA ALA A 328 -15.31 -24.23 8.00
C ALA A 328 -14.22 -23.14 8.02
N ALA A 329 -13.09 -23.39 7.35
CA ALA A 329 -12.00 -22.43 7.25
C ALA A 329 -12.28 -21.34 6.20
N VAL A 330 -12.76 -21.71 5.01
CA VAL A 330 -12.93 -20.82 3.86
C VAL A 330 -14.31 -20.16 3.82
N GLY A 331 -15.37 -20.91 4.13
CA GLY A 331 -16.76 -20.48 3.94
C GLY A 331 -17.11 -19.15 4.65
N PRO A 332 -16.80 -18.99 5.95
CA PRO A 332 -17.10 -17.75 6.66
C PRO A 332 -16.34 -16.53 6.12
N GLN A 333 -15.10 -16.73 5.65
CA GLN A 333 -14.28 -15.65 5.07
C GLN A 333 -14.86 -15.18 3.73
N VAL A 334 -15.29 -16.11 2.88
CA VAL A 334 -15.95 -15.78 1.60
C VAL A 334 -17.28 -15.08 1.83
N ALA A 335 -18.10 -15.56 2.78
CA ALA A 335 -19.37 -14.93 3.10
C ALA A 335 -19.19 -13.48 3.58
N LEU A 336 -18.19 -13.22 4.41
CA LEU A 336 -17.87 -11.89 4.91
C LEU A 336 -17.31 -10.97 3.81
N ALA A 337 -16.46 -11.50 2.92
CA ALA A 337 -15.94 -10.76 1.77
C ALA A 337 -17.07 -10.34 0.82
N VAL A 338 -18.04 -11.23 0.55
CA VAL A 338 -19.22 -10.91 -0.27
C VAL A 338 -20.11 -9.87 0.42
N ALA A 339 -20.37 -10.03 1.72
CA ALA A 339 -21.19 -9.07 2.47
C ALA A 339 -20.56 -7.66 2.49
N THR A 340 -19.25 -7.57 2.71
CA THR A 340 -18.52 -6.29 2.70
C THR A 340 -18.47 -5.66 1.31
N ALA A 341 -18.29 -6.45 0.25
CA ALA A 341 -18.33 -5.97 -1.13
C ALA A 341 -19.71 -5.41 -1.53
N ILE A 342 -20.80 -5.95 -0.99
CA ILE A 342 -22.16 -5.47 -1.27
C ILE A 342 -22.48 -4.20 -0.47
N SER A 343 -21.96 -4.07 0.76
CA SER A 343 -22.38 -3.02 1.69
C SER A 343 -21.55 -1.72 1.65
N MET A 344 -20.40 -1.67 0.97
CA MET A 344 -19.52 -0.49 0.98
C MET A 344 -18.93 -0.17 -0.41
N PRO A 345 -19.34 0.95 -1.05
CA PRO A 345 -18.58 1.56 -2.14
C PRO A 345 -17.33 2.23 -1.55
N GLY A 346 -16.12 1.82 -1.98
CA GLY A 346 -14.86 2.42 -1.54
C GLY A 346 -14.18 1.71 -0.36
N ALA A 347 -14.20 0.37 -0.34
CA ALA A 347 -13.54 -0.41 0.70
C ALA A 347 -12.06 -0.03 0.87
N ASN A 348 -11.72 0.46 2.06
CA ASN A 348 -10.36 0.74 2.47
C ASN A 348 -9.59 -0.59 2.66
N PRO A 349 -8.55 -0.89 1.87
CA PRO A 349 -7.80 -2.15 1.95
C PRO A 349 -6.93 -2.27 3.21
N TRP A 350 -6.88 -1.24 4.07
CA TRP A 350 -6.21 -1.23 5.38
C TRP A 350 -6.89 -2.13 6.43
N VAL A 351 -7.40 -3.28 6.02
CA VAL A 351 -7.88 -4.34 6.91
C VAL A 351 -6.69 -4.85 7.73
N SER A 352 -6.86 -4.93 9.05
CA SER A 352 -5.83 -5.25 10.04
C SER A 352 -4.88 -6.35 9.57
N PHE A 353 -3.61 -6.00 9.34
CA PHE A 353 -2.52 -6.91 8.94
C PHE A 353 -2.55 -8.26 9.69
N SER A 354 -2.83 -8.19 10.99
CA SER A 354 -2.93 -9.34 11.89
C SER A 354 -4.11 -10.28 11.59
N ALA A 355 -5.23 -9.77 11.08
CA ALA A 355 -6.38 -10.58 10.66
C ALA A 355 -6.02 -11.43 9.42
N PHE A 356 -5.27 -10.88 8.47
CA PHE A 356 -4.79 -11.65 7.31
C PHE A 356 -3.79 -12.75 7.68
N ALA A 357 -2.93 -12.52 8.69
CA ALA A 357 -2.02 -13.55 9.21
C ALA A 357 -2.80 -14.74 9.76
N LEU A 358 -3.81 -14.46 10.58
CA LEU A 358 -4.68 -15.46 11.19
C LEU A 358 -5.53 -16.20 10.15
N ALA A 359 -6.10 -15.49 9.19
CA ALA A 359 -6.83 -16.09 8.07
C ALA A 359 -5.93 -17.04 7.26
N THR A 360 -4.71 -16.61 6.92
CA THR A 360 -3.73 -17.44 6.19
C THR A 360 -3.36 -18.69 6.98
N ALA A 361 -3.13 -18.56 8.29
CA ALA A 361 -2.87 -19.70 9.17
C ALA A 361 -4.04 -20.71 9.19
N ILE A 362 -5.28 -20.24 9.34
CA ILE A 362 -6.46 -21.13 9.43
C ILE A 362 -6.79 -21.77 8.07
N VAL A 363 -6.81 -20.96 7.01
CA VAL A 363 -7.25 -21.39 5.67
C VAL A 363 -6.24 -22.31 5.02
N LEU A 364 -4.94 -22.09 5.20
CA LEU A 364 -3.92 -22.82 4.46
C LEU A 364 -3.17 -23.86 5.30
N PHE A 365 -2.80 -23.57 6.55
CA PHE A 365 -2.01 -24.52 7.35
C PHE A 365 -2.85 -25.67 7.89
N LEU A 366 -4.14 -25.45 8.22
CA LEU A 366 -5.03 -26.50 8.71
C LEU A 366 -5.26 -27.61 7.67
N PRO A 367 -5.65 -27.31 6.41
CA PRO A 367 -5.83 -28.35 5.39
C PRO A 367 -4.49 -28.96 4.97
N LEU A 368 -3.40 -28.19 5.02
CA LEU A 368 -2.05 -28.68 4.72
C LEU A 368 -1.64 -29.80 5.68
N GLY A 369 -1.86 -29.61 7.00
CA GLY A 369 -1.57 -30.62 8.01
C GLY A 369 -2.38 -31.89 7.82
N TYR A 370 -3.67 -31.74 7.57
CA TYR A 370 -4.57 -32.87 7.32
C TYR A 370 -4.17 -33.67 6.06
N ALA A 371 -3.94 -32.97 4.95
CA ALA A 371 -3.56 -33.59 3.67
C ALA A 371 -2.19 -34.27 3.75
N ALA A 372 -1.23 -33.65 4.46
CA ALA A 372 0.11 -34.19 4.63
C ALA A 372 0.10 -35.53 5.40
N ARG A 373 -0.77 -35.68 6.41
CA ARG A 373 -0.91 -36.96 7.15
C ARG A 373 -1.54 -38.07 6.30
N ARG A 374 -2.47 -37.73 5.40
CA ARG A 374 -3.14 -38.70 4.51
C ARG A 374 -2.38 -39.02 3.23
N GLY A 375 -1.18 -38.47 3.03
CA GLY A 375 -0.41 -38.66 1.80
C GLY A 375 -1.00 -37.98 0.56
N GLY A 376 -1.89 -37.00 0.74
CA GLY A 376 -2.49 -36.24 -0.37
C GLY A 376 -1.52 -35.23 -1.00
N SER A 377 -1.88 -34.70 -2.17
CA SER A 377 -1.06 -33.69 -2.86
C SER A 377 -1.06 -32.37 -2.07
N THR A 378 0.06 -32.05 -1.43
CA THR A 378 0.21 -30.81 -0.63
C THR A 378 0.83 -29.65 -1.42
N ARG A 379 1.20 -29.86 -2.69
CA ARG A 379 1.93 -28.90 -3.53
C ARG A 379 1.18 -27.58 -3.67
N LEU A 380 -0.12 -27.61 -4.02
CA LEU A 380 -0.93 -26.42 -4.22
C LEU A 380 -1.07 -25.59 -2.94
N LEU A 381 -1.30 -26.24 -1.80
CA LEU A 381 -1.40 -25.56 -0.50
C LEU A 381 -0.06 -24.95 -0.07
N SER A 382 1.06 -25.64 -0.33
CA SER A 382 2.40 -25.07 -0.07
C SER A 382 2.68 -23.86 -0.96
N LEU A 383 2.32 -23.91 -2.24
CA LEU A 383 2.46 -22.77 -3.15
C LEU A 383 1.59 -21.58 -2.72
N ALA A 384 0.33 -21.82 -2.34
CA ALA A 384 -0.56 -20.76 -1.85
C ALA A 384 -0.02 -20.07 -0.59
N ILE A 385 0.58 -20.85 0.32
CA ILE A 385 1.21 -20.31 1.54
C ILE A 385 2.43 -19.44 1.20
N VAL A 386 3.25 -19.88 0.26
CA VAL A 386 4.45 -19.16 -0.19
C VAL A 386 4.09 -17.89 -0.98
N ALA A 387 2.99 -17.91 -1.73
CA ALA A 387 2.52 -16.75 -2.49
C ALA A 387 1.76 -15.71 -1.62
N ALA A 388 1.37 -16.07 -0.39
CA ALA A 388 0.55 -15.21 0.47
C ALA A 388 1.21 -13.85 0.79
N PRO A 389 2.51 -13.75 1.13
CA PRO A 389 3.16 -12.45 1.36
C PRO A 389 3.15 -11.57 0.11
N THR A 390 3.35 -12.14 -1.08
CA THR A 390 3.35 -11.39 -2.34
C THR A 390 1.95 -10.90 -2.71
N ALA A 391 0.94 -11.76 -2.61
CA ALA A 391 -0.46 -11.38 -2.84
C ALA A 391 -0.92 -10.30 -1.86
N PHE A 392 -0.37 -10.32 -0.64
CA PHE A 392 -0.66 -9.35 0.41
C PHE A 392 0.09 -8.02 0.22
N ALA A 393 1.33 -8.06 -0.27
CA ALA A 393 2.11 -6.85 -0.55
C ALA A 393 1.60 -6.10 -1.79
N LEU A 394 1.02 -6.81 -2.77
CA LEU A 394 0.54 -6.25 -4.05
C LEU A 394 -0.40 -5.03 -3.91
N PRO A 395 -1.45 -5.04 -3.06
CA PRO A 395 -2.32 -3.88 -2.87
C PRO A 395 -1.66 -2.75 -2.05
N MET A 396 -0.49 -2.95 -1.46
CA MET A 396 0.24 -1.94 -0.68
C MET A 396 1.22 -1.13 -1.54
N VAL A 397 1.04 -1.22 -2.85
CA VAL A 397 1.92 -0.65 -3.85
C VAL A 397 1.17 0.48 -4.59
N PRO A 398 1.79 1.66 -4.77
CA PRO A 398 3.12 2.04 -4.28
C PRO A 398 3.13 2.16 -2.75
N VAL A 399 4.20 1.68 -2.12
CA VAL A 399 4.38 1.77 -0.66
C VAL A 399 4.33 3.24 -0.30
N GLY A 400 3.21 3.69 0.27
CA GLY A 400 2.98 5.08 0.68
C GLY A 400 4.11 5.61 1.57
N GLY A 401 4.01 6.89 1.97
CA GLY A 401 5.05 7.64 2.70
C GLY A 401 5.63 7.02 4.00
N TYR A 402 5.22 5.82 4.38
CA TYR A 402 5.82 4.96 5.41
C TYR A 402 7.13 4.28 4.97
N GLY A 403 7.40 4.16 3.67
CA GLY A 403 8.66 3.65 3.13
C GLY A 403 8.80 2.12 3.11
N VAL A 404 9.68 1.64 2.23
CA VAL A 404 9.93 0.22 1.92
C VAL A 404 10.33 -0.59 3.16
N LEU A 405 11.12 0.01 4.05
CA LEU A 405 11.58 -0.62 5.29
C LEU A 405 10.44 -0.91 6.26
N PHE A 406 9.50 0.03 6.43
CA PHE A 406 8.37 -0.16 7.34
C PHE A 406 7.49 -1.32 6.89
N VAL A 407 7.15 -1.37 5.60
CA VAL A 407 6.36 -2.47 5.02
C VAL A 407 7.12 -3.80 5.11
N GLY A 408 8.44 -3.80 4.86
CA GLY A 408 9.29 -4.98 5.01
C GLY A 408 9.28 -5.54 6.43
N VAL A 409 9.53 -4.71 7.45
CA VAL A 409 9.50 -5.11 8.87
C VAL A 409 8.13 -5.67 9.23
N LEU A 410 7.08 -4.98 8.79
CA LEU A 410 5.72 -5.34 9.13
C LEU A 410 5.29 -6.67 8.47
N LEU A 411 5.74 -6.94 7.25
CA LEU A 411 5.61 -8.25 6.59
C LEU A 411 6.42 -9.34 7.30
N VAL A 412 7.62 -9.06 7.80
CA VAL A 412 8.39 -10.04 8.59
C VAL A 412 7.65 -10.41 9.87
N VAL A 413 7.15 -9.42 10.62
CA VAL A 413 6.33 -9.66 11.82
C VAL A 413 5.09 -10.48 11.47
N TRP A 414 4.41 -10.13 10.37
CA TRP A 414 3.26 -10.87 9.85
C TRP A 414 3.60 -12.34 9.55
N VAL A 415 4.72 -12.60 8.87
CA VAL A 415 5.18 -13.96 8.57
C VAL A 415 5.49 -14.74 9.84
N LEU A 416 6.15 -14.12 10.82
CA LEU A 416 6.48 -14.77 12.09
C LEU A 416 5.22 -15.16 12.87
N VAL A 417 4.24 -14.25 12.96
CA VAL A 417 2.94 -14.54 13.59
C VAL A 417 2.20 -15.65 12.84
N THR A 418 2.18 -15.57 11.50
CA THR A 418 1.55 -16.60 10.64
C THR A 418 2.20 -17.96 10.82
N LEU A 419 3.54 -18.03 10.93
CA LEU A 419 4.26 -19.27 11.19
C LEU A 419 4.00 -19.81 12.59
N ALA A 420 4.02 -18.96 13.61
CA ALA A 420 3.77 -19.36 14.99
C ALA A 420 2.36 -19.96 15.12
N THR A 421 1.33 -19.22 14.69
CA THR A 421 -0.06 -19.68 14.75
C THR A 421 -0.32 -20.82 13.77
N GLY A 422 0.20 -20.72 12.55
CA GLY A 422 0.08 -21.72 11.50
C GLY A 422 0.70 -23.07 11.87
N SER A 423 1.81 -23.10 12.62
CA SER A 423 2.41 -24.34 13.11
C SER A 423 1.49 -25.10 14.07
N LEU A 424 0.81 -24.37 14.95
CA LEU A 424 -0.11 -24.92 15.95
C LEU A 424 -1.38 -25.46 15.27
N VAL A 425 -1.90 -24.70 14.29
CA VAL A 425 -3.04 -25.08 13.47
C VAL A 425 -2.71 -26.25 12.53
N TYR A 426 -1.51 -26.29 11.95
CA TYR A 426 -1.01 -27.40 11.12
C TYR A 426 -0.98 -28.71 11.92
N ARG A 427 -0.46 -28.67 13.15
CA ARG A 427 -0.43 -29.84 14.05
C ARG A 427 -1.83 -30.34 14.39
N LEU A 428 -2.79 -29.42 14.58
CA LEU A 428 -4.18 -29.79 14.77
C LEU A 428 -4.72 -30.55 13.54
N GLY A 429 -4.50 -30.01 12.34
CA GLY A 429 -4.89 -30.65 11.08
C GLY A 429 -4.25 -32.02 10.88
N TRP A 430 -2.95 -32.13 11.16
CA TRP A 430 -2.19 -33.38 11.11
C TRP A 430 -2.78 -34.45 12.04
N ALA A 431 -3.10 -34.08 13.29
CA ALA A 431 -3.68 -35.00 14.25
C ALA A 431 -5.10 -35.46 13.87
N LEU A 432 -5.89 -34.61 13.21
CA LEU A 432 -7.22 -34.97 12.69
C LEU A 432 -7.13 -35.94 11.50
N GLY A 433 -6.08 -35.84 10.69
CA GLY A 433 -5.87 -36.71 9.52
C GLY A 433 -5.59 -38.18 9.87
N GLY A 434 -4.99 -38.45 11.04
CA GLY A 434 -4.58 -39.80 11.46
C GLY A 434 -5.73 -40.70 11.95
N ARG A 435 -6.78 -40.13 12.58
CA ARG A 435 -7.82 -40.93 13.28
C ARG A 435 -8.92 -41.51 12.39
N THR A 436 -9.06 -41.03 11.17
CA THR A 436 -10.14 -41.50 10.27
C THR A 436 -9.75 -42.72 9.43
N GLY A 437 -8.47 -43.14 9.44
CA GLY A 437 -7.96 -44.26 8.64
C GLY A 437 -8.02 -45.64 9.34
N ASP A 438 -8.23 -45.67 10.66
CA ASP A 438 -8.00 -46.89 11.46
C ASP A 438 -9.22 -47.82 11.60
N ARG A 439 -10.30 -47.56 10.87
CA ARG A 439 -11.38 -48.54 10.69
C ARG A 439 -11.07 -49.42 9.48
N ARG A 440 -10.11 -50.33 9.61
CA ARG A 440 -10.26 -51.62 8.92
C ARG A 440 -11.42 -52.35 9.59
N PRO A 441 -12.43 -52.83 8.84
CA PRO A 441 -13.37 -53.77 9.43
C PRO A 441 -12.55 -54.97 9.89
N SER A 442 -12.65 -55.32 11.16
CA SER A 442 -12.24 -56.62 11.67
C SER A 442 -13.09 -57.67 10.96
N GLY A 443 -12.63 -58.04 9.76
CA GLY A 443 -13.12 -59.15 8.97
C GLY A 443 -12.92 -60.43 9.75
N GLY A 444 -13.94 -61.27 9.68
CA GLY A 444 -14.14 -62.41 10.57
C GLY A 444 -13.05 -63.45 10.49
N THR A 445 -12.87 -64.11 11.62
CA THR A 445 -12.41 -65.49 11.72
C THR A 445 -13.48 -66.15 12.59
N THR A 446 -14.51 -66.75 11.99
CA THR A 446 -14.56 -68.18 11.67
C THR A 446 -14.17 -69.03 12.88
N ASP A 447 -15.15 -69.36 13.72
CA ASP A 447 -15.07 -70.55 14.57
C ASP A 447 -16.13 -71.54 14.10
N ALA A 448 -15.64 -72.54 13.37
CA ALA A 448 -16.27 -73.82 13.14
C ALA A 448 -15.26 -74.90 13.59
N ALA A 449 -15.80 -76.03 14.07
CA ALA A 449 -15.15 -77.21 14.66
C ALA A 449 -14.84 -77.06 16.17
N THR A 450 -15.23 -77.99 17.06
CA THR A 450 -15.55 -79.42 16.90
C THR A 450 -16.37 -79.89 18.09
#